data_AF-A0A2D7K4R2-F1
#
_entry.id   AF-A0A2D7K4R2-F1
#
_cell.length_a   1.000
_cell.length_b   1.000
_cell.length_c   1.000
_cell.angle_alpha   90.00
_cell.angle_beta   90.00
_cell.angle_gamma   90.00
#
_symmetry.space_group_name_H-M   'P 1'
#
loop_
_entity.id
_entity.type
_entity.pdbx_description
1 polymer ?
#
loop_
_entity_poly.entity_id
_entity_poly.type
_entity_poly.pdbx_seq_one_letter_code
_entity_poly.pdbx_strand_id
1 'polypeptide(L)'
;MNKRILVISDMHLPYQHKDAIKFLAEIKKEFKPDRVINIGDLLDFHAISMHTHDPDLASAGHELTMARKYVRELESIYPQVTEVDSNHSSLVYRRAIKYGMSREFLKDYGDFLGTKKWNWVDDLTITMSNGQRCFFTHGRSADVLKVSQTMGMSAVQGHYHTKFLISYWANPDNLFFSMNVGCMINQKSMAFHYAKNFKTRFILGCGIILDGIPRLLPLVLNDKGDWIKKIV
;
A
#
# COMPACT_ATOMS: atom_id res chain seq x y z
N MET A 1 5.96 -21.09 3.80
CA MET A 1 5.50 -21.01 2.40
C MET A 1 4.55 -19.84 2.28
N ASN A 2 4.60 -19.07 1.18
CA ASN A 2 3.71 -17.94 0.94
C ASN A 2 2.48 -18.44 0.14
N LYS A 3 1.49 -19.03 0.82
CA LYS A 3 0.28 -19.59 0.14
C LYS A 3 -0.82 -18.54 0.00
N ARG A 4 -0.93 -17.63 0.98
CA ARG A 4 -2.01 -16.64 1.06
C ARG A 4 -1.37 -15.30 1.36
N ILE A 5 -1.08 -14.56 0.30
CA ILE A 5 -0.35 -13.29 0.36
C ILE A 5 -1.34 -12.16 0.26
N LEU A 6 -1.58 -11.43 1.35
CA LEU A 6 -2.33 -10.18 1.33
C LEU A 6 -1.42 -9.04 0.88
N VAL A 7 -1.91 -8.23 -0.05
CA VAL A 7 -1.22 -7.05 -0.56
C VAL A 7 -2.04 -5.80 -0.28
N ILE A 8 -1.61 -5.02 0.70
CA ILE A 8 -2.18 -3.72 1.09
C ILE A 8 -1.40 -2.61 0.38
N SER A 9 -2.03 -1.49 0.06
CA SER A 9 -1.36 -0.35 -0.57
C SER A 9 -1.97 0.97 -0.15
N ASP A 10 -1.17 2.05 -0.23
CA ASP A 10 -1.62 3.44 -0.25
C ASP A 10 -2.69 3.70 0.82
N MET A 11 -2.32 3.48 2.09
CA MET A 11 -3.22 3.81 3.20
C MET A 11 -3.25 5.30 3.46
N HIS A 12 -2.11 5.98 3.25
CA HIS A 12 -1.96 7.40 3.53
C HIS A 12 -2.48 7.78 4.91
N LEU A 13 -2.07 7.04 5.94
CA LEU A 13 -2.46 7.32 7.32
C LEU A 13 -2.01 8.75 7.68
N PRO A 14 -2.88 9.57 8.31
CA PRO A 14 -4.17 9.25 8.93
C PRO A 14 -5.41 9.55 8.05
N TYR A 15 -5.26 9.64 6.72
CA TYR A 15 -6.31 10.02 5.76
C TYR A 15 -6.90 8.85 4.98
N GLN A 16 -6.73 7.62 5.49
CA GLN A 16 -7.38 6.44 4.97
C GLN A 16 -8.91 6.54 5.04
N HIS A 17 -9.60 5.71 4.26
CA HIS A 17 -11.03 5.48 4.38
C HIS A 17 -11.36 4.97 5.80
N LYS A 18 -12.42 5.50 6.40
CA LYS A 18 -12.82 5.20 7.79
C LYS A 18 -13.06 3.71 8.06
N ASP A 19 -13.43 2.96 7.03
CA ASP A 19 -13.68 1.51 7.13
C ASP A 19 -12.49 0.65 6.66
N ALA A 20 -11.36 1.25 6.25
CA ALA A 20 -10.21 0.52 5.70
C ALA A 20 -9.67 -0.54 6.68
N ILE A 21 -9.48 -0.18 7.95
CA ILE A 21 -8.96 -1.11 8.95
C ILE A 21 -9.96 -2.23 9.26
N LYS A 22 -11.27 -1.93 9.28
CA LYS A 22 -12.32 -2.94 9.46
C LYS A 22 -12.39 -3.91 8.29
N PHE A 23 -12.28 -3.40 7.07
CA PHE A 23 -12.21 -4.20 5.85
C PHE A 23 -11.01 -5.15 5.90
N LEU A 24 -9.84 -4.62 6.25
CA LEU A 24 -8.62 -5.39 6.44
C LEU A 24 -8.75 -6.44 7.56
N ALA A 25 -9.43 -6.13 8.67
CA ALA A 25 -9.71 -7.10 9.72
C ALA A 25 -10.59 -8.26 9.24
N GLU A 26 -11.59 -7.99 8.39
CA GLU A 26 -12.46 -9.02 7.84
C GLU A 26 -11.71 -9.94 6.86
N ILE A 27 -10.82 -9.37 6.04
CA ILE A 27 -9.95 -10.14 5.13
C ILE A 27 -9.09 -11.13 5.91
N LYS A 28 -8.57 -10.71 7.07
CA LYS A 28 -7.80 -11.61 7.95
C LYS A 28 -8.64 -12.81 8.39
N LYS A 29 -9.91 -12.59 8.73
CA LYS A 29 -10.81 -13.66 9.18
C LYS A 29 -11.13 -14.64 8.06
N GLU A 30 -11.46 -14.10 6.88
CA GLU A 30 -11.88 -14.90 5.72
C GLU A 30 -10.71 -15.69 5.13
N PHE A 31 -9.60 -15.02 4.80
CA PHE A 31 -8.52 -15.64 4.04
C PHE A 31 -7.34 -16.11 4.90
N LYS A 32 -7.17 -15.58 6.11
CA LYS A 32 -6.07 -15.96 7.02
C LYS A 32 -4.69 -15.92 6.33
N PRO A 33 -4.28 -14.74 5.80
CA PRO A 33 -3.03 -14.63 5.06
C PRO A 33 -1.83 -15.07 5.92
N ASP A 34 -0.90 -15.79 5.28
CA ASP A 34 0.37 -16.21 5.90
C ASP A 34 1.52 -15.26 5.58
N ARG A 35 1.31 -14.35 4.63
CA ARG A 35 2.20 -13.25 4.30
C ARG A 35 1.37 -11.98 4.10
N VAL A 36 1.81 -10.89 4.70
CA VAL A 36 1.20 -9.57 4.51
C VAL A 36 2.27 -8.62 4.00
N ILE A 37 2.00 -8.02 2.86
CA ILE A 37 2.87 -7.05 2.21
C ILE A 37 2.10 -5.75 2.12
N ASN A 38 2.66 -4.67 2.64
CA ASN A 38 2.24 -3.33 2.28
C ASN A 38 3.17 -2.85 1.16
N ILE A 39 2.65 -2.54 -0.01
CA ILE A 39 3.47 -2.10 -1.13
C ILE A 39 3.72 -0.58 -1.11
N GLY A 40 3.66 0.06 0.05
CA GLY A 40 4.12 1.43 0.25
C GLY A 40 3.02 2.45 0.46
N ASP A 41 3.42 3.70 0.65
CA ASP A 41 2.55 4.83 1.02
C ASP A 41 1.64 4.52 2.23
N LEU A 42 2.22 3.90 3.26
CA LEU A 42 1.53 3.69 4.54
C LEU A 42 1.18 5.03 5.20
N LEU A 43 2.14 5.96 5.27
CA LEU A 43 1.97 7.29 5.83
C LEU A 43 1.79 8.32 4.72
N ASP A 44 0.97 9.33 4.95
CA ASP A 44 0.76 10.39 3.96
C ASP A 44 1.84 11.49 4.01
N PHE A 45 2.27 11.92 5.20
CA PHE A 45 3.22 13.02 5.33
C PHE A 45 2.79 14.29 4.57
N HIS A 46 1.49 14.59 4.58
CA HIS A 46 0.91 15.77 3.92
C HIS A 46 1.72 17.03 4.21
N ALA A 47 2.05 17.26 5.48
CA ALA A 47 2.69 18.48 5.97
C ALA A 47 4.12 18.72 5.42
N ILE A 48 4.78 17.67 4.95
CA ILE A 48 6.14 17.74 4.38
C ILE A 48 6.16 17.29 2.91
N SER A 49 4.99 17.04 2.32
CA SER A 49 4.84 16.68 0.92
C SER A 49 5.38 17.77 0.00
N MET A 50 5.62 17.43 -1.26
CA MET A 50 6.07 18.39 -2.28
C MET A 50 4.91 19.19 -2.90
N HIS A 51 3.67 18.91 -2.46
CA HIS A 51 2.47 19.62 -2.87
C HIS A 51 2.20 20.81 -1.95
N THR A 52 1.26 21.67 -2.34
CA THR A 52 0.81 22.79 -1.51
C THR A 52 0.18 22.25 -0.22
N HIS A 53 0.69 22.73 0.91
CA HIS A 53 0.18 22.38 2.22
C HIS A 53 -1.06 23.23 2.55
N ASP A 54 -2.17 22.57 2.84
CA ASP A 54 -3.34 23.20 3.45
C ASP A 54 -3.06 23.45 4.95
N PRO A 55 -3.09 24.71 5.42
CA PRO A 55 -2.78 25.06 6.81
C PRO A 55 -3.81 24.56 7.83
N ASP A 56 -5.00 24.13 7.38
CA ASP A 56 -6.04 23.57 8.24
C ASP A 56 -5.83 22.06 8.50
N LEU A 57 -4.84 21.45 7.85
CA LEU A 57 -4.41 20.07 8.12
C LEU A 57 -3.33 20.01 9.21
N ALA A 58 -3.17 18.81 9.77
CA ALA A 58 -2.24 18.60 10.87
C ALA A 58 -0.80 18.95 10.49
N SER A 59 -0.06 19.55 11.43
CA SER A 59 1.39 19.70 11.34
C SER A 59 2.08 18.34 11.33
N ALA A 60 3.33 18.28 10.83
CA ALA A 60 4.05 17.02 10.64
C ALA A 60 4.12 16.14 11.91
N GLY A 61 4.36 16.74 13.08
CA GLY A 61 4.40 16.00 14.35
C GLY A 61 3.02 15.51 14.81
N HIS A 62 1.98 16.32 14.59
CA HIS A 62 0.61 15.94 14.93
C HIS A 62 0.10 14.83 14.00
N GLU A 63 0.38 14.94 12.70
CA GLU A 63 0.08 13.93 11.68
C GLU A 63 0.71 12.57 12.03
N LEU A 64 2.02 12.56 12.36
CA LEU A 64 2.70 11.35 12.80
C LEU A 64 2.07 10.75 14.07
N THR A 65 1.67 11.58 15.02
CA THR A 65 1.00 11.13 16.25
C THR A 65 -0.34 10.46 15.95
N MET A 66 -1.12 11.01 15.03
CA MET A 66 -2.37 10.39 14.58
C MET A 66 -2.12 9.09 13.83
N ALA A 67 -1.17 9.09 12.90
CA ALA A 67 -0.85 7.91 12.11
C ALA A 67 -0.36 6.73 12.97
N ARG A 68 0.48 6.98 13.98
CA ARG A 68 0.92 5.95 14.94
C ARG A 68 -0.24 5.23 15.64
N LYS A 69 -1.38 5.89 15.87
CA LYS A 69 -2.58 5.24 16.44
C LYS A 69 -3.11 4.17 15.49
N TYR A 70 -3.26 4.52 14.21
CA TYR A 70 -3.73 3.59 13.18
C TYR A 70 -2.70 2.50 12.86
N VAL A 71 -1.39 2.81 12.90
CA VAL A 71 -0.34 1.79 12.75
C VAL A 71 -0.43 0.75 13.87
N ARG A 72 -0.64 1.15 15.14
CA ARG A 72 -0.83 0.20 16.25
C ARG A 72 -2.10 -0.64 16.08
N GLU A 73 -3.19 -0.03 15.63
CA GLU A 73 -4.44 -0.73 15.34
C GLU A 73 -4.21 -1.77 14.23
N LEU A 74 -3.56 -1.39 13.14
CA LEU A 74 -3.24 -2.29 12.05
C LEU A 74 -2.26 -3.39 12.47
N GLU A 75 -1.23 -3.09 13.27
CA GLU A 75 -0.28 -4.07 13.81
C GLU A 75 -0.97 -5.09 14.73
N SER A 76 -2.02 -4.69 15.46
CA SER A 76 -2.83 -5.63 16.26
C SER A 76 -3.55 -6.67 15.39
N ILE A 77 -3.92 -6.29 14.15
CA ILE A 77 -4.51 -7.18 13.15
C ILE A 77 -3.41 -7.94 12.43
N TYR A 78 -2.33 -7.29 12.00
CA TYR A 78 -1.22 -7.90 11.26
C TYR A 78 0.09 -7.66 12.00
N PRO A 79 0.48 -8.55 12.92
CA PRO A 79 1.69 -8.36 13.71
C PRO A 79 2.98 -8.37 12.90
N GLN A 80 2.95 -8.98 11.71
CA GLN A 80 4.08 -9.07 10.79
C GLN A 80 3.65 -8.56 9.43
N VAL A 81 4.27 -7.46 8.99
CA VAL A 81 4.06 -6.86 7.68
C VAL A 81 5.43 -6.56 7.09
N THR A 82 5.60 -6.84 5.80
CA THR A 82 6.74 -6.31 5.03
C THR A 82 6.25 -5.12 4.23
N GLU A 83 6.77 -3.93 4.50
CA GLU A 83 6.50 -2.74 3.70
C GLU A 83 7.61 -2.51 2.68
N VAL A 84 7.21 -2.26 1.43
CA VAL A 84 8.13 -1.89 0.35
C VAL A 84 8.28 -0.37 0.33
N ASP A 85 9.51 0.11 0.12
CA ASP A 85 9.79 1.54 0.04
C ASP A 85 9.00 2.23 -1.10
N SER A 86 8.69 3.51 -0.89
CA SER A 86 7.76 4.31 -1.65
C SER A 86 8.16 5.78 -1.65
N ASN A 87 7.48 6.59 -2.45
CA ASN A 87 7.72 8.03 -2.47
C ASN A 87 7.37 8.70 -1.14
N HIS A 88 6.42 8.17 -0.36
CA HIS A 88 6.11 8.72 0.95
C HIS A 88 7.02 8.16 2.06
N SER A 89 7.31 6.86 2.09
CA SER A 89 8.20 6.28 3.12
C SER A 89 9.61 6.88 3.09
N SER A 90 10.13 7.14 1.90
CA SER A 90 11.44 7.79 1.72
C SER A 90 11.42 9.31 1.96
N LEU A 91 10.25 9.94 2.05
CA LEU A 91 10.10 11.40 2.01
C LEU A 91 10.81 12.11 3.17
N VAL A 92 10.72 11.57 4.39
CA VAL A 92 11.37 12.14 5.57
C VAL A 92 12.87 12.23 5.37
N TYR A 93 13.49 11.15 4.88
CA TYR A 93 14.93 11.10 4.61
C TYR A 93 15.33 12.02 3.47
N ARG A 94 14.55 12.04 2.37
CA ARG A 94 14.81 12.94 1.23
C ARG A 94 14.72 14.41 1.64
N ARG A 95 13.77 14.78 2.51
CA ARG A 95 13.65 16.13 3.07
C ARG A 95 14.85 16.46 3.96
N ALA A 96 15.25 15.56 4.86
CA ALA A 96 16.40 15.78 5.74
C ALA A 96 17.70 16.02 4.94
N ILE A 97 18.00 15.15 3.97
CA ILE A 97 19.18 15.27 3.11
C ILE A 97 19.15 16.58 2.32
N LYS A 98 17.99 16.95 1.75
CA LYS A 98 17.83 18.21 1.01
C LYS A 98 18.21 19.45 1.82
N TYR A 99 17.99 19.43 3.13
CA TYR A 99 18.34 20.52 4.04
C TYR A 99 19.65 20.27 4.82
N GLY A 100 20.51 19.36 4.33
CA GLY A 100 21.87 19.16 4.84
C GLY A 100 21.98 18.25 6.07
N MET A 101 20.92 17.51 6.43
CA MET A 101 20.98 16.55 7.53
C MET A 101 21.36 15.16 7.04
N SER A 102 22.31 14.52 7.73
CA SER A 102 22.65 13.10 7.51
C SER A 102 21.48 12.20 7.91
N ARG A 103 21.27 11.10 7.16
CA ARG A 103 20.32 10.04 7.54
C ARG A 103 20.68 9.41 8.87
N GLU A 104 21.95 9.38 9.25
CA GLU A 104 22.42 8.79 10.52
C GLU A 104 21.81 9.47 11.76
N PHE A 105 21.34 10.71 11.63
CA PHE A 105 20.62 11.41 12.72
C PHE A 105 19.16 10.95 12.86
N LEU A 106 18.64 10.20 11.90
CA LEU A 106 17.24 9.80 11.84
C LEU A 106 17.09 8.36 12.31
N LYS A 107 16.03 8.12 13.08
CA LYS A 107 15.58 6.76 13.39
C LYS A 107 15.13 6.06 12.11
N ASP A 108 15.31 4.75 12.06
CA ASP A 108 14.73 3.95 10.99
C ASP A 108 13.20 3.98 11.04
N TYR A 109 12.59 3.62 9.90
CA TYR A 109 11.17 3.87 9.67
C TYR A 109 10.27 3.15 10.68
N GLY A 110 10.56 1.88 10.94
CA GLY A 110 9.87 1.10 11.97
C GLY A 110 10.06 1.65 13.38
N ASP A 111 11.25 2.14 13.71
CA ASP A 111 11.57 2.64 15.05
C ASP A 111 10.79 3.91 15.38
N PHE A 112 10.68 4.84 14.44
CA PHE A 112 9.86 6.02 14.68
C PHE A 112 8.37 5.69 14.59
N LEU A 113 7.93 4.69 13.84
CA LEU A 113 6.53 4.25 13.91
C LEU A 113 6.21 3.52 15.22
N GLY A 114 7.21 2.91 15.86
CA GLY A 114 7.06 2.12 17.08
C GLY A 114 6.51 0.71 16.82
N THR A 115 6.69 0.19 15.61
CA THR A 115 6.31 -1.19 15.25
C THR A 115 7.33 -2.18 15.77
N LYS A 116 6.91 -3.41 16.06
CA LYS A 116 7.76 -4.43 16.69
C LYS A 116 8.35 -5.45 15.72
N LYS A 117 7.55 -5.92 14.76
CA LYS A 117 7.93 -7.02 13.84
C LYS A 117 7.66 -6.70 12.38
N TRP A 118 7.44 -5.43 12.08
CA TRP A 118 7.31 -4.96 10.72
C TRP A 118 8.70 -4.71 10.15
N ASN A 119 8.86 -4.99 8.86
CA ASN A 119 10.14 -4.85 8.17
C ASN A 119 9.94 -3.94 6.96
N TRP A 120 10.92 -3.08 6.70
CA TRP A 120 10.95 -2.21 5.53
C TRP A 120 12.06 -2.67 4.58
N VAL A 121 11.74 -2.75 3.30
CA VAL A 121 12.66 -3.20 2.25
C VAL A 121 12.54 -2.31 1.04
N ASP A 122 13.64 -2.10 0.31
CA ASP A 122 13.63 -1.26 -0.90
C ASP A 122 12.84 -1.93 -2.04
N ASP A 123 13.08 -3.22 -2.24
CA ASP A 123 12.41 -4.07 -3.23
C ASP A 123 12.15 -5.45 -2.63
N LEU A 124 11.08 -6.11 -3.07
CA LEU A 124 10.70 -7.44 -2.56
C LEU A 124 10.43 -8.42 -3.69
N THR A 125 11.14 -9.55 -3.70
CA THR A 125 10.76 -10.72 -4.49
C THR A 125 10.58 -11.91 -3.57
N ILE A 126 9.47 -12.64 -3.73
CA ILE A 126 9.24 -13.88 -2.98
C ILE A 126 8.85 -15.01 -3.92
N THR A 127 9.09 -16.25 -3.48
CA THR A 127 8.57 -17.45 -4.14
C THR A 127 7.20 -17.78 -3.55
N MET A 128 6.18 -17.86 -4.40
CA MET A 128 4.81 -18.25 -4.05
C MET A 128 4.72 -19.77 -3.84
N SER A 129 3.59 -20.24 -3.30
CA SER A 129 3.41 -21.68 -3.06
C SER A 129 3.36 -22.55 -4.31
N ASN A 130 3.05 -21.98 -5.47
CA ASN A 130 3.11 -22.67 -6.76
C ASN A 130 4.54 -22.77 -7.35
N GLY A 131 5.56 -22.33 -6.61
CA GLY A 131 6.97 -22.38 -7.03
C GLY A 131 7.41 -21.20 -7.91
N GLN A 132 6.50 -20.35 -8.37
CA GLN A 132 6.84 -19.18 -9.17
C GLN A 132 7.27 -17.99 -8.31
N ARG A 133 8.18 -17.16 -8.83
CA ARG A 133 8.59 -15.89 -8.20
C ARG A 133 7.59 -14.79 -8.52
N CYS A 134 7.38 -13.91 -7.55
CA CYS A 134 6.58 -12.71 -7.73
C CYS A 134 7.31 -11.49 -7.16
N PHE A 135 7.39 -10.45 -7.97
CA PHE A 135 8.00 -9.16 -7.64
C PHE A 135 6.97 -8.19 -7.08
N PHE A 136 7.29 -7.51 -5.99
CA PHE A 136 6.45 -6.53 -5.31
C PHE A 136 7.19 -5.20 -5.25
N THR A 137 6.55 -4.14 -5.73
CA THR A 137 7.11 -2.78 -5.75
C THR A 137 5.99 -1.77 -5.52
N HIS A 138 6.34 -0.56 -5.08
CA HIS A 138 5.33 0.48 -4.89
C HIS A 138 4.71 0.94 -6.22
N GLY A 139 5.54 1.40 -7.15
CA GLY A 139 5.12 1.77 -8.49
C GLY A 139 6.32 2.03 -9.38
N ARG A 140 6.44 1.29 -10.49
CA ARG A 140 7.55 1.45 -11.46
C ARG A 140 7.10 1.94 -12.83
N SER A 141 5.89 1.60 -13.23
CA SER A 141 5.30 2.04 -14.49
C SER A 141 3.79 2.08 -14.36
N ALA A 142 3.12 3.03 -15.04
CA ALA A 142 1.66 3.11 -15.05
C ALA A 142 0.99 1.84 -15.62
N ASP A 143 1.75 1.03 -16.36
CA ASP A 143 1.35 -0.27 -16.87
C ASP A 143 2.13 -1.39 -16.17
N VAL A 144 1.47 -2.05 -15.21
CA VAL A 144 2.06 -3.15 -14.43
C VAL A 144 2.43 -4.35 -15.31
N LEU A 145 1.79 -4.53 -16.47
CA LEU A 145 2.13 -5.61 -17.39
C LEU A 145 3.57 -5.46 -17.90
N LYS A 146 3.98 -4.22 -18.23
CA LYS A 146 5.35 -3.93 -18.65
C LYS A 146 6.35 -4.22 -17.54
N VAL A 147 6.00 -3.89 -16.29
CA VAL A 147 6.86 -4.22 -15.13
C VAL A 147 7.06 -5.72 -15.04
N SER A 148 5.97 -6.50 -15.12
CA SER A 148 6.03 -7.97 -15.07
C SER A 148 6.87 -8.56 -16.22
N GLN A 149 6.67 -8.08 -17.44
CA GLN A 149 7.41 -8.53 -18.62
C GLN A 149 8.91 -8.19 -18.54
N THR A 150 9.27 -6.97 -18.13
CA THR A 150 10.67 -6.57 -17.95
C THR A 150 11.36 -7.36 -16.85
N MET A 151 10.63 -7.69 -15.77
CA MET A 151 11.17 -8.52 -14.69
C MET A 151 11.20 -10.02 -15.03
N GLY A 152 10.54 -10.44 -16.10
CA GLY A 152 10.44 -11.86 -16.48
C GLY A 152 9.73 -12.72 -15.44
N MET A 153 8.81 -12.14 -14.65
CA MET A 153 8.07 -12.85 -13.58
C MET A 153 6.78 -12.13 -13.24
N SER A 154 5.90 -12.77 -12.47
CA SER A 154 4.68 -12.11 -11.98
C SER A 154 5.01 -10.87 -11.15
N ALA A 155 4.24 -9.79 -11.27
CA ALA A 155 4.51 -8.55 -10.55
C ALA A 155 3.25 -7.94 -9.91
N VAL A 156 3.43 -7.28 -8.76
CA VAL A 156 2.39 -6.55 -8.06
C VAL A 156 2.87 -5.15 -7.71
N GLN A 157 2.03 -4.16 -7.96
CA GLN A 157 2.28 -2.76 -7.57
C GLN A 157 0.99 -2.01 -7.21
N GLY A 158 1.14 -0.77 -6.75
CA GLY A 158 0.09 0.12 -6.24
C GLY A 158 0.25 1.49 -6.86
N HIS A 159 0.32 2.54 -6.03
CA HIS A 159 0.74 3.92 -6.36
C HIS A 159 -0.21 4.71 -7.27
N TYR A 160 -0.81 4.06 -8.28
CA TYR A 160 -1.54 4.75 -9.34
C TYR A 160 -3.01 5.06 -9.01
N HIS A 161 -3.47 4.77 -7.78
CA HIS A 161 -4.75 5.01 -7.08
C HIS A 161 -6.08 4.74 -7.82
N THR A 162 -6.09 4.91 -9.13
CA THR A 162 -7.17 4.75 -10.13
C THR A 162 -7.03 3.47 -10.94
N LYS A 163 -5.99 2.68 -10.68
CA LYS A 163 -5.71 1.39 -11.35
C LYS A 163 -6.02 0.26 -10.39
N PHE A 164 -6.86 -0.67 -10.83
CA PHE A 164 -7.23 -1.87 -10.07
C PHE A 164 -7.52 -3.00 -11.05
N LEU A 165 -6.48 -3.76 -11.42
CA LEU A 165 -6.55 -4.72 -12.51
C LEU A 165 -5.58 -5.88 -12.33
N ILE A 166 -5.90 -6.99 -12.99
CA ILE A 166 -5.00 -8.12 -13.19
C ILE A 166 -4.91 -8.36 -14.70
N SER A 167 -3.69 -8.46 -15.23
CA SER A 167 -3.42 -8.88 -16.60
C SER A 167 -2.52 -10.10 -16.58
N TYR A 168 -2.85 -11.10 -17.41
CA TYR A 168 -2.04 -12.29 -17.60
C TYR A 168 -1.25 -12.19 -18.89
N TRP A 169 -0.07 -12.80 -18.88
CA TRP A 169 0.75 -13.02 -20.07
C TRP A 169 1.55 -14.30 -19.89
N ALA A 170 1.98 -14.90 -20.99
CA ALA A 170 2.74 -16.13 -20.96
C ALA A 170 3.95 -16.04 -21.89
N ASN A 171 4.94 -16.87 -21.60
CA ASN A 171 6.03 -17.19 -22.49
C ASN A 171 6.15 -18.74 -22.58
N PRO A 172 7.12 -19.30 -23.33
CA PRO A 172 7.27 -20.75 -23.44
C PRO A 172 7.50 -21.48 -22.10
N ASP A 173 7.96 -20.78 -21.06
CA ASP A 173 8.29 -21.38 -19.79
C ASP A 173 7.10 -21.40 -18.82
N ASN A 174 6.32 -20.32 -18.78
CA ASN A 174 5.34 -20.10 -17.71
C ASN A 174 4.20 -19.14 -18.12
N LEU A 175 3.07 -19.27 -17.42
CA LEU A 175 2.02 -18.26 -17.30
C LEU A 175 2.35 -17.34 -16.11
N PHE A 176 2.29 -16.03 -16.33
CA PHE A 176 2.53 -14.99 -15.34
C PHE A 176 1.33 -14.07 -15.20
N PHE A 177 1.26 -13.36 -14.08
CA PHE A 177 0.29 -12.31 -13.85
C PHE A 177 0.96 -10.99 -13.48
N SER A 178 0.27 -9.91 -13.77
CA SER A 178 0.61 -8.56 -13.33
C SER A 178 -0.62 -7.99 -12.63
N MET A 179 -0.46 -7.45 -11.43
CA MET A 179 -1.56 -6.96 -10.60
C MET A 179 -1.29 -5.54 -10.12
N ASN A 180 -2.18 -4.62 -10.46
CA ASN A 180 -2.20 -3.31 -9.82
C ASN A 180 -3.30 -3.32 -8.76
N VAL A 181 -2.92 -3.17 -7.49
CA VAL A 181 -3.89 -3.01 -6.40
C VAL A 181 -4.31 -1.55 -6.30
N GLY A 182 -5.44 -1.34 -5.61
CA GLY A 182 -6.05 -0.02 -5.44
C GLY A 182 -5.38 0.72 -4.30
N CYS A 183 -6.14 1.59 -3.65
CA CYS A 183 -5.68 2.28 -2.45
C CYS A 183 -6.68 2.10 -1.31
N MET A 184 -6.34 2.61 -0.12
CA MET A 184 -7.24 2.68 1.02
C MET A 184 -7.56 4.13 1.40
N ILE A 185 -7.35 5.08 0.48
CA ILE A 185 -7.45 6.52 0.71
C ILE A 185 -8.90 6.99 0.84
N ASN A 186 -9.17 7.95 1.73
CA ASN A 186 -10.38 8.77 1.62
C ASN A 186 -10.16 9.91 0.62
N GLN A 187 -10.55 9.74 -0.65
CA GLN A 187 -10.38 10.79 -1.68
C GLN A 187 -11.07 12.12 -1.32
N LYS A 188 -12.07 12.11 -0.42
CA LYS A 188 -12.75 13.33 0.05
C LYS A 188 -11.97 14.08 1.13
N SER A 189 -10.89 13.51 1.68
CA SER A 189 -10.04 14.18 2.65
C SER A 189 -9.39 15.42 2.03
N MET A 190 -9.20 16.47 2.83
CA MET A 190 -8.56 17.70 2.37
C MET A 190 -7.14 17.46 1.87
N ALA A 191 -6.45 16.42 2.40
CA ALA A 191 -5.12 16.00 1.97
C ALA A 191 -5.06 15.64 0.47
N PHE A 192 -6.20 15.28 -0.13
CA PHE A 192 -6.32 14.92 -1.55
C PHE A 192 -7.14 15.93 -2.36
N HIS A 193 -7.23 17.19 -1.92
CA HIS A 193 -7.94 18.24 -2.66
C HIS A 193 -7.46 18.41 -4.10
N TYR A 194 -6.18 18.13 -4.40
CA TYR A 194 -5.65 18.12 -5.75
C TYR A 194 -6.39 17.13 -6.68
N ALA A 195 -6.90 16.03 -6.13
CA ALA A 195 -7.59 14.97 -6.88
C ALA A 195 -9.04 15.35 -7.24
N LYS A 196 -9.57 16.48 -6.76
CA LYS A 196 -10.94 16.95 -7.11
C LYS A 196 -11.10 17.17 -8.61
N ASN A 197 -10.04 17.63 -9.27
CA ASN A 197 -10.03 17.96 -10.70
C ASN A 197 -9.73 16.75 -11.60
N PHE A 198 -9.46 15.58 -11.02
CA PHE A 198 -9.19 14.38 -11.81
C PHE A 198 -10.49 13.84 -12.42
N LYS A 199 -10.42 13.49 -13.71
CA LYS A 199 -11.53 12.86 -14.43
C LYS A 199 -11.83 11.44 -13.93
N THR A 200 -10.82 10.78 -13.34
CA THR A 200 -10.90 9.44 -12.78
C THR A 200 -11.00 9.50 -11.26
N ARG A 201 -11.59 8.45 -10.67
CA ARG A 201 -11.76 8.31 -9.21
C ARG A 201 -10.84 7.22 -8.67
N PHE A 202 -10.47 7.37 -7.42
CA PHE A 202 -9.68 6.37 -6.71
C PHE A 202 -10.50 5.09 -6.55
N ILE A 203 -9.85 3.95 -6.73
CA ILE A 203 -10.45 2.63 -6.55
C ILE A 203 -9.99 2.10 -5.20
N LEU A 204 -10.95 1.90 -4.30
CA LEU A 204 -10.67 1.39 -2.96
C LEU A 204 -10.60 -0.13 -2.98
N GLY A 205 -9.53 -0.68 -2.44
CA GLY A 205 -9.36 -2.13 -2.38
C GLY A 205 -7.90 -2.56 -2.29
N CYS A 206 -7.72 -3.84 -2.04
CA CYS A 206 -6.42 -4.48 -1.93
C CYS A 206 -6.36 -5.73 -2.83
N GLY A 207 -5.20 -6.37 -2.87
CA GLY A 207 -5.01 -7.63 -3.59
C GLY A 207 -4.79 -8.79 -2.62
N ILE A 208 -5.11 -10.01 -3.06
CA ILE A 208 -4.69 -11.24 -2.41
C ILE A 208 -4.20 -12.22 -3.45
N ILE A 209 -3.17 -12.99 -3.13
CA ILE A 209 -2.71 -14.11 -3.95
C ILE A 209 -2.99 -15.39 -3.16
N LEU A 210 -3.79 -16.28 -3.74
CA LEU A 210 -4.19 -17.56 -3.17
C LEU A 210 -3.59 -18.67 -4.02
N ASP A 211 -2.67 -19.42 -3.44
CA ASP A 211 -1.99 -20.54 -4.09
C ASP A 211 -1.35 -20.19 -5.45
N GLY A 212 -0.79 -18.97 -5.53
CA GLY A 212 -0.18 -18.43 -6.74
C GLY A 212 -1.14 -17.74 -7.71
N ILE A 213 -2.43 -17.68 -7.39
CA ILE A 213 -3.46 -17.05 -8.23
C ILE A 213 -3.89 -15.70 -7.63
N PRO A 214 -3.75 -14.58 -8.36
CA PRO A 214 -4.16 -13.26 -7.87
C PRO A 214 -5.68 -13.07 -7.88
N ARG A 215 -6.17 -12.32 -6.90
CA ARG A 215 -7.54 -11.82 -6.81
C ARG A 215 -7.54 -10.40 -6.27
N LEU A 216 -8.38 -9.55 -6.85
CA LEU A 216 -8.64 -8.21 -6.36
C LEU A 216 -9.82 -8.22 -5.38
N LEU A 217 -9.67 -7.49 -4.28
CA LEU A 217 -10.68 -7.37 -3.22
C LEU A 217 -11.10 -5.88 -3.11
N PRO A 218 -12.14 -5.44 -3.83
CA PRO A 218 -12.60 -4.07 -3.75
C PRO A 218 -13.32 -3.80 -2.43
N LEU A 219 -13.08 -2.61 -1.87
CA LEU A 219 -13.85 -2.08 -0.74
C LEU A 219 -15.09 -1.39 -1.31
N VAL A 220 -16.17 -2.16 -1.47
CA VAL A 220 -17.42 -1.67 -2.08
C VAL A 220 -18.19 -0.80 -1.09
N LEU A 221 -18.55 0.41 -1.51
CA LEU A 221 -19.29 1.38 -0.70
C LEU A 221 -20.78 1.37 -1.02
N ASN A 222 -21.61 1.65 -0.02
CA ASN A 222 -23.03 1.97 -0.21
C ASN A 222 -23.21 3.44 -0.67
N ASP A 223 -24.46 3.84 -0.87
CA ASP A 223 -24.89 5.20 -1.21
C ASP A 223 -24.46 6.27 -0.19
N LYS A 224 -24.23 5.90 1.06
CA LYS A 224 -23.72 6.77 2.14
C LYS A 224 -22.19 6.86 2.18
N GLY A 225 -21.48 6.10 1.35
CA GLY A 225 -20.02 6.03 1.37
C GLY A 225 -19.46 5.22 2.54
N ASP A 226 -20.27 4.34 3.13
CA ASP A 226 -19.81 3.34 4.11
C ASP A 226 -19.50 2.02 3.40
N TRP A 227 -18.52 1.27 3.90
CA TRP A 227 -18.29 -0.08 3.38
C TRP A 227 -19.52 -0.97 3.63
N ILE A 228 -19.89 -1.79 2.65
CA ILE A 228 -21.04 -2.72 2.73
C ILE A 228 -20.84 -3.87 3.73
N LYS A 229 -19.70 -3.92 4.44
CA LYS A 229 -19.33 -4.93 5.44
C LYS A 229 -19.28 -6.37 4.89
N LYS A 230 -19.00 -6.49 3.59
CA LYS A 230 -18.87 -7.76 2.89
C LYS A 230 -17.67 -7.70 1.95
N ILE A 231 -16.89 -8.78 1.95
CA ILE A 231 -15.85 -9.03 0.95
C ILE A 231 -16.52 -9.61 -0.30
N VAL A 232 -16.19 -9.07 -1.46
CA VAL A 232 -16.74 -9.48 -2.75
C VAL A 232 -15.72 -10.19 -3.62
#